data_AF-A0A9D4TNV1-F1
#
_entry.id   AF-A0A9D4TNV1-F1
#
_cell.length_a   1.000
_cell.length_b   1.000
_cell.length_c   1.000
_cell.angle_alpha   90.00
_cell.angle_beta   90.00
_cell.angle_gamma   90.00
#
_symmetry.space_group_name_H-M   'P 1'
#
loop_
_entity.id
_entity.type
_entity.pdbx_description
1 polymer ?
#
loop_
_entity_poly.entity_id
_entity_poly.type
_entity_poly.pdbx_seq_one_letter_code
_entity_poly.pdbx_strand_id
1 'polypeptide(L)'
;MLATGSSDSDRAQAQMMEQVAGSSRLIEELMTEISEELFVESAVSFVADNDTADSGAAAAVVRSVVSVRLEQLDATFLATLDAYIRGAAEKGASDVADVLRLVREEVLRGLSQRLPAEMQLLDAALKAPSSSAREAVLKQYALLSEEQLAAALAAKINDEVLADTEPVSTSTPGGKQRLHCLASDFERAISQVIGDMELMITVPDRVLLLRLVLLREQVLQLLLEEPRSSSSDASGGAGAKAAFRQPFTQLQAVPKSCVVFLQRLVAISSPEERQLLLRHALTDDVERLPGAGQLGPDATQRERQRAEAEAPQDWVRPGRFMLTVAALQAELLETGSEVAADFAAPKEAVLKRLESVRRDALAVLQRLDEAALEAAAEGQPFLP
;
A
#
# COMPACT_ATOMS: atom_id res chain seq x y z
N MET A 1 5.28 33.00 -33.30
CA MET A 1 6.06 32.14 -32.36
C MET A 1 5.15 31.07 -31.75
N LEU A 2 4.64 30.14 -32.55
CA LEU A 2 3.69 29.08 -32.11
C LEU A 2 3.99 27.72 -32.80
N ALA A 3 5.27 27.38 -33.00
CA ALA A 3 5.67 26.17 -33.73
C ALA A 3 6.50 25.16 -32.91
N THR A 4 6.65 25.36 -31.60
CA THR A 4 7.51 24.51 -30.74
C THR A 4 6.77 23.41 -30.00
N GLY A 5 5.43 23.37 -30.03
CA GLY A 5 4.63 22.38 -29.29
C GLY A 5 4.49 21.01 -29.96
N SER A 6 4.57 20.92 -31.30
CA SER A 6 4.42 19.63 -32.01
C SER A 6 5.68 18.78 -31.95
N SER A 7 6.87 19.39 -32.04
CA SER A 7 8.14 18.65 -32.09
C SER A 7 8.47 17.88 -30.81
N ASP A 8 8.05 18.40 -29.66
CA ASP A 8 8.30 17.72 -28.37
C ASP A 8 7.31 16.57 -28.15
N SER A 9 6.06 16.72 -28.59
CA SER A 9 5.07 15.63 -28.61
C SER A 9 5.50 14.51 -29.55
N ASP A 10 5.97 14.85 -30.76
CA ASP A 10 6.42 13.87 -31.76
C ASP A 10 7.66 13.11 -31.29
N ARG A 11 8.58 13.79 -30.58
CA ARG A 11 9.75 13.16 -29.95
C ARG A 11 9.37 12.24 -28.79
N ALA A 12 8.48 12.67 -27.91
CA ALA A 12 8.00 11.85 -26.81
C ALA A 12 7.27 10.59 -27.33
N GLN A 13 6.46 10.75 -28.38
CA GLN A 13 5.77 9.63 -29.02
C GLN A 13 6.76 8.66 -29.70
N ALA A 14 7.79 9.17 -30.37
CA ALA A 14 8.83 8.33 -30.96
C ALA A 14 9.62 7.54 -29.90
N GLN A 15 9.97 8.17 -28.77
CA GLN A 15 10.62 7.50 -27.65
C GLN A 15 9.75 6.40 -27.05
N MET A 16 8.45 6.67 -26.88
CA MET A 16 7.49 5.68 -26.39
C MET A 16 7.38 4.48 -27.36
N MET A 17 7.33 4.73 -28.67
CA MET A 17 7.31 3.64 -29.67
C MET A 17 8.60 2.81 -29.65
N GLU A 18 9.75 3.45 -29.47
CA GLU A 18 11.04 2.75 -29.36
C GLU A 18 11.10 1.87 -28.10
N GLN A 19 10.62 2.38 -26.96
CA GLN A 19 10.52 1.60 -25.72
C GLN A 19 9.60 0.40 -25.87
N VAL A 20 8.40 0.59 -26.46
CA VAL A 20 7.47 -0.51 -26.72
C VAL A 20 8.10 -1.56 -27.65
N ALA A 21 8.77 -1.13 -28.72
CA ALA A 21 9.47 -2.06 -29.62
C ALA A 21 10.59 -2.84 -28.91
N GLY A 22 11.32 -2.19 -28.00
CA GLY A 22 12.29 -2.83 -27.13
C GLY A 22 11.66 -3.88 -26.22
N SER A 23 10.58 -3.53 -25.53
CA SER A 23 9.81 -4.46 -24.68
C SER A 23 9.27 -5.66 -25.46
N SER A 24 8.75 -5.45 -26.67
CA SER A 24 8.27 -6.54 -27.54
C SER A 24 9.37 -7.52 -27.90
N ARG A 25 10.56 -7.03 -28.27
CA ARG A 25 11.72 -7.91 -28.56
C ARG A 25 12.14 -8.71 -27.33
N LEU A 26 12.17 -8.09 -26.16
CA LEU A 26 12.50 -8.78 -24.91
C LEU A 26 11.48 -9.88 -24.58
N ILE A 27 10.18 -9.66 -24.84
CA ILE A 27 9.15 -10.68 -24.66
C ILE A 27 9.38 -11.87 -25.62
N GLU A 28 9.69 -11.60 -26.89
CA GLU A 28 9.97 -12.65 -27.88
C GLU A 28 11.22 -13.46 -27.52
N GLU A 29 12.30 -12.80 -27.08
CA GLU A 29 13.52 -13.45 -26.59
C GLU A 29 13.25 -14.31 -25.36
N LEU A 30 12.52 -13.77 -24.37
CA LEU A 30 12.12 -14.51 -23.16
C LEU A 30 11.31 -15.74 -23.52
N MET A 31 10.30 -15.61 -24.38
CA MET A 31 9.45 -16.72 -24.78
C MET A 31 10.22 -17.81 -25.54
N THR A 32 11.19 -17.41 -26.37
CA THR A 32 12.04 -18.36 -27.10
C THR A 32 12.91 -19.16 -26.13
N GLU A 33 13.61 -18.48 -25.23
CA GLU A 33 14.47 -19.14 -24.23
C GLU A 33 13.67 -20.00 -23.26
N ILE A 34 12.53 -19.52 -22.77
CA ILE A 34 11.63 -20.31 -21.91
C ILE A 34 11.17 -21.57 -22.64
N SER A 35 10.82 -21.48 -23.93
CA SER A 35 10.39 -22.63 -24.71
C SER A 35 11.51 -23.66 -24.89
N GLU A 36 12.74 -23.19 -25.12
CA GLU A 36 13.92 -24.06 -25.22
C GLU A 36 14.24 -24.76 -23.88
N GLU A 37 14.25 -24.02 -22.78
CA GLU A 37 14.53 -24.54 -21.44
C GLU A 37 13.43 -25.51 -20.95
N LEU A 38 12.15 -25.20 -21.18
CA LEU A 38 11.05 -26.12 -20.88
C LEU A 38 11.15 -27.42 -21.68
N PHE A 39 11.58 -27.35 -22.95
CA PHE A 39 11.80 -28.53 -23.76
C PHE A 39 12.95 -29.38 -23.21
N VAL A 40 14.07 -28.77 -22.85
CA VAL A 40 15.21 -29.46 -22.23
C VAL A 40 14.82 -30.13 -20.91
N GLU A 41 14.12 -29.40 -20.03
CA GLU A 41 13.69 -29.93 -18.73
C GLU A 41 12.71 -31.11 -18.90
N SER A 42 11.77 -31.01 -19.85
CA SER A 42 10.87 -32.13 -20.17
C SER A 42 11.60 -33.37 -20.69
N ALA A 43 12.65 -33.18 -21.51
CA ALA A 43 13.47 -34.28 -22.02
C ALA A 43 14.32 -34.93 -20.92
N VAL A 44 14.83 -34.13 -19.97
CA VAL A 44 15.56 -34.63 -18.80
C VAL A 44 14.62 -35.40 -17.86
N SER A 45 13.43 -34.87 -17.60
CA SER A 45 12.40 -35.52 -16.78
C SER A 45 11.97 -36.87 -17.37
N PHE A 46 11.77 -36.93 -18.69
CA PHE A 46 11.46 -38.17 -19.41
C PHE A 46 12.57 -39.23 -19.33
N VAL A 47 13.84 -38.81 -19.36
CA VAL A 47 14.99 -39.73 -19.19
C VAL A 47 15.15 -40.17 -17.73
N ALA A 48 14.73 -39.34 -16.78
CA ALA A 48 14.85 -39.60 -15.34
C ALA A 48 13.67 -40.38 -14.74
N ASP A 49 12.65 -40.75 -15.52
CA ASP A 49 11.46 -41.51 -15.09
C ASP A 49 10.70 -40.84 -13.91
N ASN A 50 10.75 -39.50 -13.84
CA ASN A 50 10.09 -38.69 -12.81
C ASN A 50 8.70 -38.22 -13.30
N ASP A 51 7.66 -39.03 -13.10
CA ASP A 51 6.25 -38.73 -13.43
C ASP A 51 5.58 -37.70 -12.48
N THR A 52 6.30 -36.68 -12.00
CA THR A 52 5.71 -35.64 -11.14
C THR A 52 5.24 -34.45 -11.97
N ALA A 53 3.92 -34.28 -12.07
CA ALA A 53 3.22 -33.25 -12.83
C ALA A 53 3.85 -31.83 -12.76
N ASP A 54 4.18 -31.31 -13.95
CA ASP A 54 5.14 -30.27 -14.33
C ASP A 54 4.87 -28.80 -13.96
N SER A 55 3.93 -28.47 -13.06
CA SER A 55 3.64 -27.05 -12.79
C SER A 55 4.77 -26.34 -12.04
N GLY A 56 5.49 -27.04 -11.17
CA GLY A 56 6.61 -26.48 -10.41
C GLY A 56 7.89 -26.34 -11.24
N ALA A 57 8.13 -27.27 -12.18
CA ALA A 57 9.26 -27.25 -13.08
C ALA A 57 9.18 -26.05 -14.04
N ALA A 58 7.99 -25.81 -14.62
CA ALA A 58 7.80 -24.67 -15.50
C ALA A 58 8.01 -23.33 -14.78
N ALA A 59 7.51 -23.19 -13.55
CA ALA A 59 7.75 -21.99 -12.75
C ALA A 59 9.23 -21.78 -12.40
N ALA A 60 9.99 -22.86 -12.14
CA ALA A 60 11.42 -22.79 -11.87
C ALA A 60 12.22 -22.37 -13.11
N VAL A 61 11.87 -22.87 -14.29
CA VAL A 61 12.47 -22.47 -15.56
C VAL A 61 12.21 -20.99 -15.84
N VAL A 62 10.94 -20.58 -15.81
CA VAL A 62 10.56 -19.17 -16.03
C VAL A 62 11.25 -18.25 -15.03
N ARG A 63 11.31 -18.64 -13.76
CA ARG A 63 12.04 -17.93 -12.72
C ARG A 63 13.51 -17.74 -13.06
N SER A 64 14.18 -18.80 -13.48
CA SER A 64 15.60 -18.78 -13.83
C SER A 64 15.84 -17.74 -14.93
N VAL A 65 15.08 -17.83 -16.02
CA VAL A 65 15.21 -16.95 -17.19
C VAL A 65 14.86 -15.48 -16.84
N VAL A 66 13.79 -15.26 -16.08
CA VAL A 66 13.38 -13.92 -15.65
C VAL A 66 14.41 -13.28 -14.73
N SER A 67 15.00 -14.05 -13.81
CA SER A 67 15.94 -13.52 -12.80
C SER A 67 17.17 -12.86 -13.41
N VAL A 68 17.64 -13.37 -14.56
CA VAL A 68 18.80 -12.84 -15.30
C VAL A 68 18.50 -11.46 -15.92
N ARG A 69 17.23 -11.18 -16.25
CA ARG A 69 16.82 -9.97 -16.97
C ARG A 69 16.09 -8.94 -16.13
N LEU A 70 15.91 -9.15 -14.82
CA LEU A 70 15.10 -8.27 -13.96
C LEU A 70 15.43 -6.78 -14.05
N GLU A 71 16.69 -6.41 -14.32
CA GLU A 71 17.09 -5.00 -14.45
C GLU A 71 16.61 -4.31 -15.73
N GLN A 72 16.23 -5.10 -16.74
CA GLN A 72 15.74 -4.62 -18.03
C GLN A 72 14.20 -4.56 -18.07
N LEU A 73 13.52 -5.06 -17.02
CA LEU A 73 12.06 -5.15 -16.96
C LEU A 73 11.50 -3.91 -16.28
N ASP A 74 10.96 -2.99 -17.08
CA ASP A 74 10.38 -1.74 -16.63
C ASP A 74 8.84 -1.75 -16.69
N ALA A 75 8.22 -0.61 -16.37
CA ALA A 75 6.77 -0.45 -16.45
C ALA A 75 6.22 -0.65 -17.88
N THR A 76 6.98 -0.23 -18.89
CA THR A 76 6.61 -0.39 -20.31
C THR A 76 6.59 -1.85 -20.71
N PHE A 77 7.54 -2.64 -20.23
CA PHE A 77 7.57 -4.08 -20.40
C PHE A 77 6.32 -4.75 -19.82
N LEU A 78 5.96 -4.46 -18.57
CA LEU A 78 4.77 -5.04 -17.94
C LEU A 78 3.48 -4.68 -18.68
N ALA A 79 3.35 -3.42 -19.12
CA ALA A 79 2.19 -2.98 -19.91
C ALA A 79 2.11 -3.70 -21.27
N THR A 80 3.25 -3.91 -21.92
CA THR A 80 3.35 -4.65 -23.18
C THR A 80 3.03 -6.13 -22.97
N LEU A 81 3.56 -6.74 -21.91
CA LEU A 81 3.27 -8.12 -21.53
C LEU A 81 1.77 -8.33 -21.27
N ASP A 82 1.12 -7.43 -20.54
CA ASP A 82 -0.33 -7.46 -20.31
C ASP A 82 -1.12 -7.36 -21.63
N ALA A 83 -0.64 -6.57 -22.59
CA ALA A 83 -1.25 -6.49 -23.92
C ALA A 83 -1.09 -7.81 -24.71
N TYR A 84 0.07 -8.47 -24.62
CA TYR A 84 0.30 -9.78 -25.23
C TYR A 84 -0.58 -10.87 -24.60
N ILE A 85 -0.71 -10.89 -23.25
CA ILE A 85 -1.58 -11.82 -22.54
C ILE A 85 -3.03 -11.68 -23.02
N ARG A 86 -3.55 -10.44 -23.10
CA ARG A 86 -4.90 -10.17 -23.61
C ARG A 86 -5.04 -10.61 -25.08
N GLY A 87 -4.09 -10.21 -25.93
CA GLY A 87 -4.12 -10.55 -27.36
C GLY A 87 -4.03 -12.06 -27.64
N ALA A 88 -3.27 -12.80 -26.83
CA ALA A 88 -3.18 -14.26 -26.93
C ALA A 88 -4.50 -14.94 -26.51
N ALA A 89 -5.10 -14.47 -25.41
CA ALA A 89 -6.39 -14.98 -24.92
C ALA A 89 -7.52 -14.74 -25.94
N GLU A 90 -7.60 -13.53 -26.51
CA GLU A 90 -8.60 -13.17 -27.54
C GLU A 90 -8.47 -14.01 -28.82
N LYS A 91 -7.25 -14.40 -29.18
CA LYS A 91 -6.96 -15.24 -30.36
C LYS A 91 -7.09 -16.74 -30.08
N GLY A 92 -7.47 -17.14 -28.88
CA GLY A 92 -7.64 -18.55 -28.49
C GLY A 92 -6.32 -19.31 -28.27
N ALA A 93 -5.19 -18.63 -28.14
CA ALA A 93 -3.90 -19.23 -27.82
C ALA A 93 -3.71 -19.35 -26.30
N SER A 94 -4.50 -20.22 -25.65
CA SER A 94 -4.53 -20.34 -24.18
C SER A 94 -3.17 -20.69 -23.60
N ASP A 95 -2.48 -21.67 -24.19
CA ASP A 95 -1.18 -22.16 -23.68
C ASP A 95 -0.12 -21.03 -23.64
N VAL A 96 -0.09 -20.19 -24.68
CA VAL A 96 0.80 -19.03 -24.75
C VAL A 96 0.40 -17.98 -23.71
N ALA A 97 -0.90 -17.74 -23.53
CA ALA A 97 -1.39 -16.83 -22.51
C ALA A 97 -1.03 -17.32 -21.09
N ASP A 98 -1.06 -18.62 -20.84
CA ASP A 98 -0.70 -19.23 -19.56
C ASP A 98 0.80 -19.07 -19.25
N VAL A 99 1.68 -19.33 -20.22
CA VAL A 99 3.12 -19.07 -20.07
C VAL A 99 3.40 -17.59 -19.84
N LEU A 100 2.75 -16.69 -20.59
CA LEU A 100 2.94 -15.24 -20.40
C LEU A 100 2.42 -14.75 -19.03
N ARG A 101 1.34 -15.34 -18.49
CA ARG A 101 0.89 -15.09 -17.11
C ARG A 101 1.92 -15.56 -16.10
N LEU A 102 2.51 -16.74 -16.30
CA LEU A 102 3.57 -17.26 -15.45
C LEU A 102 4.82 -16.36 -15.47
N VAL A 103 5.20 -15.86 -16.65
CA VAL A 103 6.27 -14.85 -16.79
C VAL A 103 5.92 -13.60 -15.97
N ARG A 104 4.71 -13.07 -16.14
CA ARG A 104 4.25 -11.89 -15.39
C ARG A 104 4.33 -12.11 -13.88
N GLU A 105 3.87 -13.25 -13.39
CA GLU A 105 3.91 -13.61 -11.97
C GLU A 105 5.34 -13.69 -11.44
N GLU A 106 6.24 -14.35 -12.17
CA GLU A 106 7.64 -14.50 -11.77
C GLU A 106 8.41 -13.17 -11.85
N VAL A 107 8.08 -12.28 -12.79
CA VAL A 107 8.61 -10.90 -12.84
C VAL A 107 8.18 -10.12 -11.61
N LEU A 108 6.88 -10.12 -11.29
CA LEU A 108 6.36 -9.43 -10.11
C LEU A 108 6.93 -10.01 -8.82
N ARG A 109 7.10 -11.33 -8.73
CA ARG A 109 7.73 -12.02 -7.60
C ARG A 109 9.20 -11.65 -7.47
N GLY A 110 9.95 -11.57 -8.57
CA GLY A 110 11.36 -11.16 -8.58
C GLY A 110 11.52 -9.71 -8.14
N LEU A 111 10.67 -8.81 -8.64
CA LEU A 111 10.65 -7.41 -8.23
C LEU A 111 10.26 -7.25 -6.76
N SER A 112 9.25 -7.99 -6.28
CA SER A 112 8.80 -7.91 -4.89
C SER A 112 9.89 -8.34 -3.90
N GLN A 113 10.75 -9.30 -4.27
CA GLN A 113 11.88 -9.73 -3.45
C GLN A 113 12.98 -8.65 -3.32
N ARG A 114 13.04 -7.68 -4.24
CA ARG A 114 14.01 -6.57 -4.20
C ARG A 114 13.49 -5.36 -3.43
N LEU A 115 12.21 -5.33 -3.08
CA LEU A 115 11.63 -4.23 -2.32
C LEU A 115 12.24 -4.16 -0.91
N PRO A 116 12.28 -2.97 -0.28
CA PRO A 116 12.58 -2.83 1.15
C PRO A 116 11.66 -3.68 2.02
N ALA A 117 12.10 -4.01 3.23
CA ALA A 117 11.38 -4.93 4.12
C ALA A 117 9.96 -4.44 4.44
N GLU A 118 9.81 -3.12 4.61
CA GLU A 118 8.54 -2.45 4.87
C GLU A 118 7.56 -2.67 3.73
N MET A 119 8.03 -2.60 2.49
CA MET A 119 7.18 -2.79 1.30
C MET A 119 6.86 -4.27 1.05
N GLN A 120 7.77 -5.19 1.40
CA GLN A 120 7.48 -6.62 1.38
C GLN A 120 6.43 -6.99 2.44
N LEU A 121 6.54 -6.42 3.64
CA LEU A 121 5.55 -6.59 4.70
C LEU A 121 4.21 -5.97 4.31
N LEU A 122 4.23 -4.83 3.62
CA LEU A 122 3.01 -4.20 3.10
C LEU A 122 2.26 -5.14 2.15
N ASP A 123 2.96 -5.71 1.16
CA ASP A 123 2.38 -6.67 0.22
C ASP A 123 1.81 -7.91 0.94
N ALA A 124 2.55 -8.48 1.90
CA ALA A 124 2.09 -9.60 2.71
C ALA A 124 0.83 -9.27 3.54
N ALA A 125 0.79 -8.08 4.14
CA ALA A 125 -0.34 -7.63 4.95
C ALA A 125 -1.59 -7.32 4.11
N LEU A 126 -1.42 -6.77 2.89
CA LEU A 126 -2.51 -6.52 1.96
C LEU A 126 -3.11 -7.81 1.37
N LYS A 127 -2.31 -8.86 1.24
CA LYS A 127 -2.75 -10.20 0.81
C LYS A 127 -3.44 -11.00 1.91
N ALA A 128 -3.39 -10.55 3.17
CA ALA A 128 -4.03 -11.25 4.27
C ALA A 128 -5.57 -11.23 4.10
N PRO A 129 -6.23 -12.40 4.19
CA PRO A 129 -7.66 -12.54 3.83
C PRO A 129 -8.61 -11.93 4.86
N SER A 130 -8.14 -11.60 6.06
CA SER A 130 -8.96 -11.06 7.14
C SER A 130 -8.16 -10.09 8.03
N SER A 131 -8.87 -9.26 8.79
CA SER A 131 -8.26 -8.37 9.78
C SER A 131 -7.40 -9.13 10.80
N SER A 132 -7.85 -10.30 11.25
CA SER A 132 -7.11 -11.11 12.23
C SER A 132 -5.84 -11.73 11.63
N ALA A 133 -5.91 -12.21 10.38
CA ALA A 133 -4.73 -12.71 9.68
C ALA A 133 -3.71 -11.59 9.44
N ARG A 134 -4.18 -10.39 9.09
CA ARG A 134 -3.36 -9.19 8.95
C ARG A 134 -2.67 -8.83 10.25
N GLU A 135 -3.39 -8.82 11.37
CA GLU A 135 -2.84 -8.57 12.70
C GLU A 135 -1.77 -9.60 13.10
N ALA A 136 -1.96 -10.88 12.78
CA ALA A 136 -0.97 -11.92 13.03
C ALA A 136 0.34 -11.69 12.25
N VAL A 137 0.23 -11.32 10.96
CA VAL A 137 1.37 -10.95 10.12
C VAL A 137 2.11 -9.75 10.74
N LEU A 138 1.39 -8.71 11.15
CA LEU A 138 2.01 -7.54 11.77
C LEU A 138 2.71 -7.86 13.08
N LYS A 139 2.08 -8.63 13.98
CA LYS A 139 2.70 -9.04 15.25
C LYS A 139 3.96 -9.88 15.05
N GLN A 140 4.04 -10.63 13.96
CA GLN A 140 5.19 -11.47 13.64
C GLN A 140 6.35 -10.67 13.03
N TYR A 141 6.07 -9.65 12.21
CA TYR A 141 7.08 -9.03 11.35
C TYR A 141 7.31 -7.54 11.61
N ALA A 142 6.32 -6.78 12.10
CA ALA A 142 6.46 -5.37 12.49
C ALA A 142 6.91 -5.29 13.95
N LEU A 143 8.23 -5.32 14.16
CA LEU A 143 8.83 -5.40 15.48
C LEU A 143 8.88 -4.02 16.16
N LEU A 144 8.69 -3.99 17.48
CA LEU A 144 8.49 -2.75 18.22
C LEU A 144 9.82 -2.12 18.68
N SER A 145 10.89 -2.91 18.77
CA SER A 145 12.21 -2.43 19.19
C SER A 145 13.34 -2.92 18.28
N GLU A 146 14.42 -2.15 18.23
CA GLU A 146 15.65 -2.52 17.51
C GLU A 146 16.27 -3.82 18.05
N GLU A 147 16.13 -4.08 19.35
CA GLU A 147 16.61 -5.33 19.97
C GLU A 147 15.84 -6.55 19.47
N GLN A 148 14.51 -6.45 19.38
CA GLN A 148 13.68 -7.51 18.80
C GLN A 148 14.03 -7.75 17.34
N LEU A 149 14.28 -6.68 16.58
CA LEU A 149 14.68 -6.77 15.18
C LEU A 149 16.05 -7.46 15.03
N ALA A 150 17.04 -7.04 15.81
CA ALA A 150 18.35 -7.68 15.82
C ALA A 150 18.25 -9.17 16.18
N ALA A 151 17.44 -9.53 17.18
CA ALA A 151 17.21 -10.91 17.59
C ALA A 151 16.53 -11.74 16.49
N ALA A 152 15.49 -11.21 15.84
CA ALA A 152 14.78 -11.88 14.75
C ALA A 152 15.69 -12.10 13.52
N LEU A 153 16.51 -11.10 13.18
CA LEU A 153 17.48 -11.22 12.09
C LEU A 153 18.59 -12.22 12.43
N ALA A 154 19.09 -12.23 13.67
CA ALA A 154 20.08 -13.22 14.12
C ALA A 154 19.51 -14.65 14.14
N ALA A 155 18.26 -14.82 14.56
CA ALA A 155 17.57 -16.11 14.53
C ALA A 155 17.45 -16.64 13.10
N LYS A 156 17.08 -15.78 12.14
CA LYS A 156 17.07 -16.15 10.71
C LYS A 156 18.45 -16.59 10.22
N ILE A 157 19.51 -15.86 10.54
CA ILE A 157 20.88 -16.22 10.11
C ILE A 157 21.28 -17.61 10.64
N ASN A 158 20.95 -17.92 11.89
CA ASN A 158 21.24 -19.25 12.46
C ASN A 158 20.46 -20.38 11.78
N ASP A 159 19.20 -20.12 11.41
CA ASP A 159 18.36 -21.07 10.66
C ASP A 159 18.92 -21.31 9.24
N GLU A 160 19.52 -20.27 8.62
CA GLU A 160 20.20 -20.38 7.32
C GLU A 160 21.50 -21.19 7.40
N VAL A 161 22.30 -21.00 8.45
CA VAL A 161 23.57 -21.74 8.64
C VAL A 161 23.32 -23.22 8.95
N LEU A 162 22.21 -23.56 9.60
CA LEU A 162 21.81 -24.95 9.87
C LEU A 162 21.27 -25.65 8.61
N ALA A 163 20.56 -24.92 7.73
CA ALA A 163 20.04 -25.47 6.48
C ALA A 163 21.13 -25.82 5.44
N ASP A 164 22.32 -25.22 5.54
CA ASP A 164 23.47 -25.52 4.66
C ASP A 164 24.19 -26.84 5.03
N THR A 165 23.74 -27.56 6.07
CA THR A 165 24.36 -28.84 6.51
C THR A 165 23.64 -30.12 6.08
N GLU A 166 22.50 -30.01 5.39
CA GLU A 166 21.77 -31.15 4.80
C GLU A 166 22.03 -31.25 3.28
N PRO A 167 22.35 -32.43 2.71
CA PRO A 167 22.65 -32.55 1.29
C PRO A 167 21.37 -32.57 0.44
N VAL A 168 21.29 -31.59 -0.46
CA VAL A 168 20.63 -31.60 -1.79
C VAL A 168 19.16 -32.05 -1.83
N SER A 169 18.27 -31.05 -1.97
CA SER A 169 17.17 -31.09 -2.95
C SER A 169 16.85 -29.67 -3.41
N THR A 170 17.05 -29.45 -4.71
CA THR A 170 16.56 -28.31 -5.52
C THR A 170 16.89 -26.90 -5.03
N SER A 171 17.98 -26.38 -5.59
CA SER A 171 18.20 -24.97 -5.94
C SER A 171 16.97 -24.06 -5.82
N THR A 172 16.93 -23.22 -4.78
CA THR A 172 16.16 -21.97 -4.83
C THR A 172 17.13 -20.80 -4.64
N PRO A 173 17.78 -20.30 -5.71
CA PRO A 173 18.37 -18.98 -5.70
C PRO A 173 17.24 -17.95 -5.88
N GLY A 174 16.37 -17.84 -4.88
CA GLY A 174 15.33 -16.82 -4.80
C GLY A 174 15.56 -16.04 -3.52
N GLY A 175 15.78 -14.73 -3.62
CA GLY A 175 16.02 -13.86 -2.46
C GLY A 175 14.95 -14.09 -1.39
N LYS A 176 15.36 -14.61 -0.23
CA LYS A 176 14.46 -14.90 0.89
C LYS A 176 13.80 -13.59 1.34
N GLN A 177 12.47 -13.59 1.44
CA GLN A 177 11.72 -12.38 1.80
C GLN A 177 12.16 -11.86 3.16
N ARG A 178 12.57 -10.58 3.17
CA ARG A 178 12.97 -9.86 4.37
C ARG A 178 11.74 -9.13 4.89
N LEU A 179 10.89 -9.85 5.61
CA LEU A 179 9.64 -9.29 6.12
C LEU A 179 9.82 -8.51 7.44
N HIS A 180 10.88 -8.77 8.21
CA HIS A 180 11.08 -8.12 9.51
C HIS A 180 11.57 -6.68 9.33
N CYS A 181 10.84 -5.74 9.93
CA CYS A 181 11.20 -4.32 9.99
C CYS A 181 10.70 -3.72 11.31
N LEU A 182 11.11 -2.48 11.61
CA LEU A 182 10.54 -1.74 12.73
C LEU A 182 9.11 -1.31 12.40
N ALA A 183 8.19 -1.44 13.36
CA ALA A 183 6.81 -1.02 13.22
C ALA A 183 6.69 0.50 12.92
N SER A 184 7.61 1.31 13.46
CA SER A 184 7.69 2.75 13.17
C SER A 184 8.09 3.06 11.72
N ASP A 185 9.01 2.28 11.15
CA ASP A 185 9.46 2.47 9.78
C ASP A 185 8.39 1.98 8.80
N PHE A 186 7.71 0.89 9.16
CA PHE A 186 6.55 0.40 8.45
C PHE A 186 5.39 1.39 8.44
N GLU A 187 5.05 1.99 9.60
CA GLU A 187 4.04 3.05 9.69
C GLU A 187 4.39 4.20 8.75
N ARG A 188 5.64 4.68 8.78
CA ARG A 188 6.12 5.76 7.91
C ARG A 188 5.99 5.39 6.43
N ALA A 189 6.37 4.17 6.05
CA ALA A 189 6.26 3.70 4.68
C ALA A 189 4.80 3.69 4.20
N ILE A 190 3.88 3.15 5.02
CA ILE A 190 2.44 3.14 4.69
C ILE A 190 1.90 4.57 4.60
N SER A 191 2.25 5.43 5.55
CA SER A 191 1.83 6.84 5.57
C SER A 191 2.31 7.60 4.33
N GLN A 192 3.52 7.33 3.85
CA GLN A 192 4.03 7.90 2.60
C GLN A 192 3.22 7.44 1.39
N VAL A 193 2.95 6.13 1.27
CA VAL A 193 2.14 5.59 0.15
C VAL A 193 0.73 6.18 0.15
N ILE A 194 0.08 6.27 1.32
CA ILE A 194 -1.23 6.92 1.47
C ILE A 194 -1.14 8.39 1.06
N GLY A 195 -0.11 9.10 1.52
CA GLY A 195 0.12 10.50 1.19
C GLY A 195 0.24 10.71 -0.31
N ASP A 196 1.07 9.92 -0.98
CA ASP A 196 1.27 10.00 -2.43
C ASP A 196 -0.02 9.69 -3.20
N MET A 197 -0.82 8.72 -2.73
CA MET A 197 -2.13 8.42 -3.32
C MET A 197 -3.12 9.58 -3.18
N GLU A 198 -3.17 10.21 -2.01
CA GLU A 198 -4.12 11.28 -1.71
C GLU A 198 -3.70 12.66 -2.24
N LEU A 199 -2.45 12.81 -2.67
CA LEU A 199 -1.95 14.00 -3.39
C LEU A 199 -2.34 14.01 -4.86
N MET A 200 -2.74 12.86 -5.43
CA MET A 200 -3.22 12.80 -6.80
C MET A 200 -4.60 13.45 -6.97
N ILE A 201 -4.83 14.05 -8.14
CA ILE A 201 -6.12 14.67 -8.51
C ILE A 201 -7.26 13.63 -8.38
N THR A 202 -7.01 12.44 -8.92
CA THR A 202 -7.88 11.28 -8.81
C THR A 202 -7.13 10.18 -8.10
N VAL A 203 -7.70 9.65 -7.01
CA VAL A 203 -7.15 8.46 -6.35
C VAL A 203 -7.24 7.27 -7.32
N PRO A 204 -6.14 6.59 -7.64
CA PRO A 204 -6.10 5.56 -8.67
C PRO A 204 -6.88 4.30 -8.28
N ASP A 205 -6.79 3.89 -7.01
CA ASP A 205 -7.52 2.75 -6.46
C ASP A 205 -7.99 3.08 -5.04
N ARG A 206 -9.31 3.27 -4.90
CA ARG A 206 -9.95 3.63 -3.63
C ARG A 206 -10.02 2.44 -2.67
N VAL A 207 -10.17 1.22 -3.19
CA VAL A 207 -10.23 0.00 -2.36
C VAL A 207 -8.85 -0.24 -1.75
N LEU A 208 -7.78 -0.07 -2.54
CA LEU A 208 -6.42 -0.13 -2.03
C LEU A 208 -6.16 0.96 -0.99
N LEU A 209 -6.55 2.22 -1.27
CA LEU A 209 -6.40 3.33 -0.31
C LEU A 209 -7.08 3.00 1.02
N LEU A 210 -8.30 2.49 0.96
CA LEU A 210 -9.06 2.09 2.13
C LEU A 210 -8.32 1.04 2.98
N ARG A 211 -7.82 -0.01 2.32
CA ARG A 211 -7.05 -1.08 2.99
C ARG A 211 -5.76 -0.56 3.61
N LEU A 212 -5.07 0.34 2.92
CA LEU A 212 -3.87 0.98 3.43
C LEU A 212 -4.16 1.81 4.69
N VAL A 213 -5.26 2.59 4.69
CA VAL A 213 -5.67 3.37 5.86
C VAL A 213 -6.01 2.46 7.03
N LEU A 214 -6.77 1.38 6.82
CA LEU A 214 -7.07 0.39 7.86
C LEU A 214 -5.80 -0.29 8.40
N LEU A 215 -4.89 -0.66 7.50
CA LEU A 215 -3.60 -1.27 7.86
C LEU A 215 -2.76 -0.33 8.72
N ARG A 216 -2.63 0.95 8.34
CA ARG A 216 -1.93 1.95 9.14
C ARG A 216 -2.52 2.08 10.53
N GLU A 217 -3.85 2.10 10.64
CA GLU A 217 -4.52 2.21 11.94
C GLU A 217 -4.27 1.00 12.85
N GLN A 218 -4.16 -0.21 12.28
CA GLN A 218 -3.75 -1.40 13.02
C GLN A 218 -2.29 -1.32 13.50
N VAL A 219 -1.38 -0.82 12.66
CA VAL A 219 0.02 -0.61 13.06
C VAL A 219 0.10 0.44 14.19
N LEU A 220 -0.65 1.53 14.09
CA LEU A 220 -0.74 2.53 15.15
C LEU A 220 -1.30 1.94 16.45
N GLN A 221 -2.27 1.03 16.37
CA GLN A 221 -2.78 0.32 17.54
C GLN A 221 -1.72 -0.61 18.15
N LEU A 222 -1.00 -1.38 17.33
CA LEU A 222 0.10 -2.25 17.78
C LEU A 222 1.18 -1.46 18.48
N LEU A 223 1.52 -0.29 17.93
CA LEU A 223 2.40 0.64 18.60
C LEU A 223 1.78 0.99 19.97
N LEU A 224 0.59 1.57 20.02
CA LEU A 224 0.00 2.10 21.26
C LEU A 224 -0.21 1.08 22.39
N GLU A 225 -0.30 -0.22 22.10
CA GLU A 225 -0.53 -1.29 23.08
C GLU A 225 0.69 -1.62 23.96
N GLU A 226 1.91 -1.22 23.59
CA GLU A 226 3.15 -1.66 24.26
C GLU A 226 3.45 -1.07 25.67
N PRO A 227 2.98 0.11 26.13
CA PRO A 227 3.45 0.63 27.42
C PRO A 227 2.76 -0.03 28.62
N ARG A 228 2.00 -1.13 28.44
CA ARG A 228 1.27 -1.81 29.53
C ARG A 228 1.85 -3.16 29.96
N SER A 229 2.72 -3.80 29.17
CA SER A 229 3.22 -5.14 29.47
C SER A 229 4.64 -5.17 30.03
N SER A 230 5.42 -4.07 29.97
CA SER A 230 6.85 -4.08 30.32
C SER A 230 7.31 -3.12 31.43
N SER A 231 6.42 -2.47 32.19
CA SER A 231 6.84 -1.59 33.31
C SER A 231 6.50 -2.16 34.69
N SER A 232 7.34 -3.09 35.17
CA SER A 232 7.52 -3.35 36.61
C SER A 232 8.60 -2.46 37.23
N ASP A 233 9.42 -1.75 36.45
CA ASP A 233 10.54 -1.00 37.01
C ASP A 233 10.37 0.52 36.83
N ALA A 234 10.13 1.15 37.97
CA ALA A 234 10.13 2.58 38.15
C ALA A 234 11.56 3.14 38.07
N SER A 235 12.07 3.41 36.86
CA SER A 235 13.16 4.37 36.70
C SER A 235 13.23 4.96 35.29
N GLY A 236 12.85 6.23 35.17
CA GLY A 236 13.50 7.24 34.31
C GLY A 236 13.73 6.89 32.83
N GLY A 237 12.70 7.07 32.01
CA GLY A 237 12.83 7.03 30.55
C GLY A 237 11.81 7.92 29.86
N ALA A 238 11.86 9.24 30.09
CA ALA A 238 11.06 10.21 29.36
C ALA A 238 11.31 10.16 27.82
N GLY A 239 12.44 9.57 27.38
CA GLY A 239 12.76 9.35 25.97
C GLY A 239 11.94 8.26 25.27
N ALA A 240 11.59 7.15 25.94
CA ALA A 240 10.80 6.08 25.34
C ALA A 240 9.33 6.50 25.16
N LYS A 241 8.76 7.21 26.14
CA LYS A 241 7.42 7.81 26.00
C LYS A 241 7.35 8.92 24.95
N ALA A 242 8.48 9.56 24.63
CA ALA A 242 8.56 10.64 23.64
C ALA A 242 8.80 10.11 22.21
N ALA A 243 9.67 9.11 22.02
CA ALA A 243 9.91 8.49 20.71
C ALA A 243 8.67 7.78 20.16
N PHE A 244 7.89 7.19 21.07
CA PHE A 244 6.68 6.45 20.74
C PHE A 244 5.45 7.34 20.48
N ARG A 245 5.52 8.62 20.88
CA ARG A 245 4.52 9.65 20.56
C ARG A 245 4.73 10.31 19.19
N GLN A 246 5.79 9.93 18.46
CA GLN A 246 6.14 10.54 17.18
C GLN A 246 5.48 10.00 15.89
N PRO A 247 4.61 8.97 15.85
CA PRO A 247 4.01 8.62 14.55
C PRO A 247 3.08 9.73 14.02
N PHE A 248 2.70 10.70 14.86
CA PHE A 248 1.71 11.73 14.54
C PHE A 248 2.28 13.10 14.14
N THR A 249 3.60 13.32 14.23
CA THR A 249 4.23 14.62 13.87
C THR A 249 4.46 14.81 12.36
N GLN A 250 4.07 13.84 11.51
CA GLN A 250 4.33 13.89 10.06
C GLN A 250 3.38 14.79 9.27
N LEU A 251 2.28 15.29 9.86
CA LEU A 251 1.47 16.31 9.21
C LEU A 251 2.22 17.65 9.23
N GLN A 252 2.95 17.96 8.15
CA GLN A 252 3.57 19.29 7.97
C GLN A 252 2.54 20.43 8.05
N ALA A 253 1.28 20.15 7.67
CA ALA A 253 0.14 21.03 7.89
C ALA A 253 -1.17 20.22 7.92
N VAL A 254 -2.00 20.44 8.94
CA VAL A 254 -3.34 19.84 9.03
C VAL A 254 -4.25 20.45 7.94
N PRO A 255 -4.89 19.64 7.07
CA PRO A 255 -5.78 20.15 6.02
C PRO A 255 -7.00 20.85 6.61
N LYS A 256 -7.30 22.07 6.15
CA LYS A 256 -8.42 22.86 6.67
C LYS A 256 -9.77 22.19 6.44
N SER A 257 -9.94 21.51 5.30
CA SER A 257 -11.16 20.74 4.99
C SER A 257 -11.40 19.65 6.03
N CYS A 258 -10.37 18.87 6.40
CA CYS A 258 -10.46 17.85 7.44
C CYS A 258 -10.83 18.44 8.80
N VAL A 259 -10.28 19.60 9.16
CA VAL A 259 -10.62 20.27 10.43
C VAL A 259 -12.07 20.73 10.46
N VAL A 260 -12.54 21.40 9.40
CA VAL A 260 -13.94 21.86 9.29
C VAL A 260 -14.90 20.68 9.30
N PHE A 261 -14.57 19.62 8.57
CA PHE A 261 -15.36 18.38 8.55
C PHE A 261 -15.41 17.72 9.93
N LEU A 262 -14.27 17.63 10.63
CA LEU A 262 -14.20 17.09 11.98
C LEU A 262 -15.03 17.91 12.97
N GLN A 263 -15.02 19.25 12.87
CA GLN A 263 -15.88 20.11 13.69
C GLN A 263 -17.37 19.80 13.49
N ARG A 264 -17.80 19.57 12.24
CA ARG A 264 -19.17 19.12 11.93
C ARG A 264 -19.47 17.76 12.58
N LEU A 265 -18.57 16.79 12.47
CA LEU A 265 -18.75 15.45 13.05
C LEU A 265 -18.82 15.47 14.58
N VAL A 266 -17.99 16.30 15.22
CA VAL A 266 -18.00 16.50 16.68
C VAL A 266 -19.34 17.05 17.16
N ALA A 267 -19.98 17.93 16.38
CA ALA A 267 -21.29 18.50 16.71
C ALA A 267 -22.47 17.51 16.57
N ILE A 268 -22.37 16.47 15.72
CA ILE A 268 -23.47 15.52 15.46
C ILE A 268 -23.57 14.46 16.55
N SER A 269 -24.52 14.59 17.48
CA SER A 269 -24.68 13.63 18.60
C SER A 269 -24.95 12.19 18.15
N SER A 270 -25.81 12.01 17.14
CA SER A 270 -26.22 10.69 16.64
C SER A 270 -25.06 9.93 15.96
N PRO A 271 -24.79 8.66 16.34
CA PRO A 271 -23.77 7.85 15.68
C PRO A 271 -24.17 7.46 14.25
N GLU A 272 -25.45 7.23 13.98
CA GLU A 272 -25.93 6.83 12.65
C GLU A 272 -25.75 7.96 11.63
N GLU A 273 -26.17 9.18 11.98
CA GLU A 273 -25.99 10.37 11.15
C GLU A 273 -24.50 10.65 10.88
N ARG A 274 -23.67 10.47 11.92
CA ARG A 274 -22.22 10.63 11.80
C ARG A 274 -21.60 9.59 10.88
N GLN A 275 -22.00 8.32 10.99
CA GLN A 275 -21.52 7.24 10.11
C GLN A 275 -21.98 7.43 8.66
N LEU A 276 -23.21 7.91 8.43
CA LEU A 276 -23.69 8.23 7.08
C LEU A 276 -22.88 9.37 6.45
N LEU A 277 -22.62 10.43 7.20
CA LEU A 277 -21.80 11.55 6.72
C LEU A 277 -20.36 11.12 6.45
N LEU A 278 -19.77 10.30 7.34
CA LEU A 278 -18.45 9.70 7.13
C LEU A 278 -18.43 8.81 5.89
N ARG A 279 -19.42 7.95 5.68
CA ARG A 279 -19.50 7.11 4.48
C ARG A 279 -19.50 7.96 3.23
N HIS A 280 -20.37 8.97 3.16
CA HIS A 280 -20.43 9.87 2.01
C HIS A 280 -19.08 10.56 1.76
N ALA A 281 -18.45 11.11 2.81
CA ALA A 281 -17.20 11.85 2.70
C ALA A 281 -15.98 11.00 2.32
N LEU A 282 -15.89 9.77 2.84
CA LEU A 282 -14.70 8.93 2.69
C LEU A 282 -14.75 8.04 1.45
N THR A 283 -15.93 7.90 0.85
CA THR A 283 -16.13 7.07 -0.34
C THR A 283 -15.80 7.83 -1.62
N ASP A 284 -16.18 9.10 -1.71
CA ASP A 284 -16.05 9.92 -2.92
C ASP A 284 -15.44 11.30 -2.64
N ASP A 285 -15.02 11.99 -3.70
CA ASP A 285 -14.49 13.36 -3.62
C ASP A 285 -15.63 14.35 -3.62
N VAL A 286 -16.38 14.32 -2.54
CA VAL A 286 -17.62 15.08 -2.39
C VAL A 286 -17.52 16.13 -1.30
N GLU A 287 -16.76 15.88 -0.23
CA GLU A 287 -16.57 16.82 0.87
C GLU A 287 -15.30 17.64 0.66
N ARG A 288 -15.48 18.96 0.47
CA ARG A 288 -14.40 19.95 0.28
C ARG A 288 -14.58 21.14 1.20
N LEU A 289 -13.51 21.92 1.40
CA LEU A 289 -13.60 23.17 2.16
C LEU A 289 -14.69 24.09 1.55
N PRO A 290 -15.64 24.62 2.35
CA PRO A 290 -16.68 25.53 1.86
C PRO A 290 -16.04 26.76 1.21
N GLY A 291 -16.37 27.02 -0.05
CA GLY A 291 -15.80 28.14 -0.83
C GLY A 291 -14.51 27.82 -1.60
N ALA A 292 -13.91 26.63 -1.44
CA ALA A 292 -12.78 26.19 -2.27
C ALA A 292 -13.25 25.97 -3.72
N GLY A 293 -12.67 26.72 -4.66
CA GLY A 293 -13.04 26.71 -6.08
C GLY A 293 -14.32 27.49 -6.43
N GLN A 294 -14.97 28.19 -5.48
CA GLN A 294 -16.07 29.09 -5.82
C GLN A 294 -15.54 30.43 -6.35
N LEU A 295 -15.38 30.49 -7.67
CA LEU A 295 -15.26 31.76 -8.36
C LEU A 295 -16.60 32.50 -8.34
N GLY A 296 -16.53 33.84 -8.30
CA GLY A 296 -17.70 34.71 -8.39
C GLY A 296 -18.51 34.47 -9.68
N PRO A 297 -19.77 34.96 -9.72
CA PRO A 297 -20.72 34.69 -10.81
C PRO A 297 -20.20 35.06 -12.21
N ASP A 298 -19.21 35.95 -12.30
CA ASP A 298 -18.68 36.50 -13.54
C ASP A 298 -17.42 35.81 -14.09
N ALA A 299 -16.94 34.73 -13.46
CA ALA A 299 -15.72 34.07 -13.93
C ALA A 299 -15.92 33.34 -15.26
N THR A 300 -14.98 33.54 -16.18
CA THR A 300 -14.96 32.92 -17.52
C THR A 300 -14.69 31.41 -17.43
N GLN A 301 -15.08 30.64 -18.45
CA GLN A 301 -14.82 29.17 -18.48
C GLN A 301 -13.34 28.82 -18.34
N ARG A 302 -12.44 29.62 -18.91
CA ARG A 302 -10.98 29.44 -18.76
C ARG A 302 -10.50 29.73 -17.34
N GLU A 303 -11.05 30.74 -16.67
CA GLU A 303 -10.73 31.03 -15.27
C GLU A 303 -11.26 29.94 -14.34
N ARG A 304 -12.43 29.36 -14.63
CA ARG A 304 -12.96 28.20 -13.89
C ARG A 304 -12.06 26.98 -14.03
N GLN A 305 -11.71 26.61 -15.26
CA GLN A 305 -10.80 25.47 -15.51
C GLN A 305 -9.41 25.69 -14.91
N ARG A 306 -8.90 26.93 -14.95
CA ARG A 306 -7.62 27.29 -14.34
C ARG A 306 -7.67 27.28 -12.82
N ALA A 307 -8.72 27.83 -12.20
CA ALA A 307 -8.89 27.80 -10.75
C ALA A 307 -9.18 26.39 -10.22
N GLU A 308 -9.88 25.54 -10.97
CA GLU A 308 -10.04 24.11 -10.65
C GLU A 308 -8.72 23.35 -10.77
N ALA A 309 -7.83 23.74 -11.69
CA ALA A 309 -6.50 23.17 -11.85
C ALA A 309 -5.46 23.72 -10.84
N GLU A 310 -5.62 24.97 -10.38
CA GLU A 310 -4.68 25.68 -9.49
C GLU A 310 -5.13 25.70 -8.01
N ALA A 311 -6.38 25.37 -7.68
CA ALA A 311 -6.83 25.31 -6.30
C ALA A 311 -6.23 24.09 -5.59
N PRO A 312 -5.70 24.23 -4.36
CA PRO A 312 -5.39 23.08 -3.53
C PRO A 312 -6.68 22.30 -3.35
N GLN A 313 -6.73 21.10 -3.92
CA GLN A 313 -7.90 20.23 -3.90
C GLN A 313 -8.04 19.65 -2.49
N ASP A 314 -8.57 20.48 -1.58
CA ASP A 314 -8.76 20.15 -0.17
C ASP A 314 -10.00 19.24 0.02
N TRP A 315 -10.01 18.08 -0.64
CA TRP A 315 -11.00 17.03 -0.39
C TRP A 315 -10.73 16.36 0.97
N VAL A 316 -11.79 15.91 1.64
CA VAL A 316 -11.66 15.06 2.84
C VAL A 316 -11.35 13.64 2.39
N ARG A 317 -10.07 13.27 2.43
CA ARG A 317 -9.60 11.91 2.11
C ARG A 317 -9.41 11.08 3.38
N PRO A 318 -9.64 9.75 3.35
CA PRO A 318 -9.64 8.90 4.55
C PRO A 318 -8.31 8.92 5.30
N GLY A 319 -7.18 8.85 4.60
CA GLY A 319 -5.84 8.88 5.17
C GLY A 319 -5.53 10.19 5.88
N ARG A 320 -5.68 11.33 5.19
CA ARG A 320 -5.53 12.67 5.76
C ARG A 320 -6.52 12.96 6.88
N PHE A 321 -7.76 12.49 6.77
CA PHE A 321 -8.77 12.66 7.81
C PHE A 321 -8.37 11.91 9.09
N MET A 322 -7.99 10.63 8.98
CA MET A 322 -7.56 9.83 10.14
C MET A 322 -6.31 10.42 10.79
N LEU A 323 -5.32 10.87 9.99
CA LEU A 323 -4.15 11.58 10.53
C LEU A 323 -4.54 12.89 11.23
N THR A 324 -5.50 13.64 10.69
CA THR A 324 -6.00 14.89 11.32
C THR A 324 -6.62 14.62 12.68
N VAL A 325 -7.46 13.58 12.78
CA VAL A 325 -8.07 13.16 14.05
C VAL A 325 -6.98 12.77 15.06
N ALA A 326 -6.00 11.98 14.63
CA ALA A 326 -4.92 11.53 15.50
C ALA A 326 -3.99 12.66 15.96
N ALA A 327 -3.64 13.59 15.06
CA ALA A 327 -2.83 14.76 15.39
C ALA A 327 -3.50 15.67 16.44
N LEU A 328 -4.81 15.93 16.28
CA LEU A 328 -5.58 16.73 17.25
C LEU A 328 -5.73 16.00 18.61
N GLN A 329 -5.86 14.68 18.60
CA GLN A 329 -5.84 13.89 19.83
C GLN A 329 -4.49 14.01 20.56
N ALA A 330 -3.37 13.90 19.82
CA ALA A 330 -2.04 14.03 20.37
C ALA A 330 -1.79 15.44 20.96
N GLU A 331 -2.16 16.49 20.22
CA GLU A 331 -2.02 17.89 20.67
C GLU A 331 -2.80 18.15 21.97
N LEU A 332 -4.03 17.65 22.08
CA LEU A 332 -4.84 17.79 23.29
C LEU A 332 -4.26 17.05 24.49
N LEU A 333 -3.59 15.91 24.27
CA LEU A 333 -2.91 15.15 25.32
C LEU A 333 -1.61 15.85 25.77
N GLU A 334 -0.85 16.45 24.86
CA GLU A 334 0.37 17.20 25.17
C GLU A 334 0.05 18.49 25.95
N THR A 335 -0.92 19.26 25.46
CA THR A 335 -1.41 20.49 26.12
C THR A 335 -2.08 20.21 27.48
N GLY A 336 -2.44 18.94 27.76
CA GLY A 336 -2.94 18.47 29.05
C GLY A 336 -1.84 18.28 30.11
N SER A 337 -0.58 18.12 29.69
CA SER A 337 0.54 17.89 30.62
C SER A 337 1.08 19.17 31.26
N GLU A 338 0.76 20.34 30.72
CA GLU A 338 1.35 21.63 31.15
C GLU A 338 0.37 22.58 31.89
N VAL A 339 -0.94 22.31 31.88
CA VAL A 339 -1.95 23.23 32.45
C VAL A 339 -2.69 22.60 33.63
N ALA A 340 -2.72 23.31 34.76
CA ALA A 340 -3.35 22.93 36.03
C ALA A 340 -4.79 22.37 35.91
N ALA A 341 -5.13 21.48 36.84
CA ALA A 341 -6.30 20.60 36.85
C ALA A 341 -7.69 21.26 36.72
N ASP A 342 -7.80 22.58 36.92
CA ASP A 342 -9.08 23.30 36.98
C ASP A 342 -9.82 23.44 35.63
N PHE A 343 -9.15 23.12 34.50
CA PHE A 343 -9.75 23.14 33.14
C PHE A 343 -9.81 21.76 32.45
N ALA A 344 -9.65 20.66 33.18
CA ALA A 344 -9.52 19.30 32.62
C ALA A 344 -10.84 18.73 32.04
N ALA A 345 -12.00 19.04 32.64
CA ALA A 345 -13.29 18.47 32.27
C ALA A 345 -13.74 18.70 30.80
N PRO A 346 -13.65 19.92 30.23
CA PRO A 346 -14.00 20.13 28.82
C PRO A 346 -13.03 19.44 27.85
N LYS A 347 -11.75 19.31 28.20
CA LYS A 347 -10.75 18.62 27.37
C LYS A 347 -11.00 17.12 27.28
N GLU A 348 -11.30 16.47 28.41
CA GLU A 348 -11.61 15.04 28.45
C GLU A 348 -12.89 14.72 27.65
N ALA A 349 -13.90 15.58 27.70
CA ALA A 349 -15.11 15.44 26.90
C ALA A 349 -14.81 15.53 25.39
N VAL A 350 -13.95 16.47 24.97
CA VAL A 350 -13.52 16.59 23.56
C VAL A 350 -12.69 15.38 23.12
N LEU A 351 -11.77 14.87 23.96
CA LEU A 351 -10.99 13.67 23.66
C LEU A 351 -11.89 12.44 23.47
N LYS A 352 -12.82 12.19 24.40
CA LYS A 352 -13.82 11.10 24.28
C LYS A 352 -14.65 11.25 23.01
N ARG A 353 -14.93 12.49 22.61
CA ARG A 353 -15.68 12.78 21.40
C ARG A 353 -14.88 12.48 20.14
N LEU A 354 -13.62 12.90 20.08
CA LEU A 354 -12.69 12.56 18.98
C LEU A 354 -12.47 11.05 18.87
N GLU A 355 -12.34 10.35 20.00
CA GLU A 355 -12.26 8.88 20.02
C GLU A 355 -13.52 8.23 19.47
N SER A 356 -14.71 8.78 19.78
CA SER A 356 -15.95 8.30 19.19
C SER A 356 -15.96 8.52 17.68
N VAL A 357 -15.55 9.69 17.19
CA VAL A 357 -15.47 9.98 15.75
C VAL A 357 -14.49 9.02 15.06
N ARG A 358 -13.32 8.78 15.66
CA ARG A 358 -12.32 7.83 15.13
C ARG A 358 -12.89 6.42 15.05
N ARG A 359 -13.59 5.94 16.09
CA ARG A 359 -14.24 4.62 16.10
C ARG A 359 -15.30 4.49 15.01
N ASP A 360 -16.12 5.51 14.82
CA ASP A 360 -17.13 5.49 13.75
C ASP A 360 -16.50 5.53 12.36
N ALA A 361 -15.42 6.30 12.17
CA ALA A 361 -14.69 6.34 10.91
C ALA A 361 -14.08 4.96 10.60
N LEU A 362 -13.43 4.31 11.56
CA LEU A 362 -12.91 2.96 11.41
C LEU A 362 -14.01 1.95 11.08
N ALA A 363 -15.16 2.01 11.75
CA ALA A 363 -16.29 1.12 11.47
C ALA A 363 -16.84 1.31 10.05
N VAL A 364 -16.90 2.56 9.57
CA VAL A 364 -17.29 2.86 8.18
C VAL A 364 -16.27 2.29 7.20
N LEU A 365 -14.98 2.50 7.45
CA LEU A 365 -13.91 2.02 6.58
C LEU A 365 -13.88 0.47 6.52
N GLN A 366 -14.09 -0.21 7.65
CA GLN A 366 -14.17 -1.67 7.71
C GLN A 366 -15.34 -2.21 6.87
N ARG A 367 -16.54 -1.61 7.01
CA ARG A 367 -17.71 -2.01 6.20
C ARG A 367 -17.49 -1.80 4.69
N LEU A 368 -16.77 -0.74 4.33
CA LEU A 368 -16.43 -0.49 2.92
C LEU A 368 -15.42 -1.53 2.39
N ASP A 369 -14.48 -2.00 3.22
CA ASP A 369 -13.51 -3.03 2.84
C ASP A 369 -14.18 -4.40 2.68
N GLU A 370 -15.10 -4.73 3.60
CA GLU A 370 -15.95 -5.93 3.52
C GLU A 370 -16.81 -5.91 2.25
N ALA A 371 -17.50 -4.81 1.96
CA ALA A 371 -18.30 -4.67 0.74
C ALA A 371 -17.44 -4.78 -0.54
N ALA A 372 -16.21 -4.26 -0.52
CA ALA A 372 -15.28 -4.38 -1.64
C ALA A 372 -14.78 -5.81 -1.83
N LEU A 373 -14.56 -6.56 -0.75
CA LEU A 373 -14.22 -7.97 -0.79
C LEU A 373 -15.37 -8.82 -1.34
N GLU A 374 -16.61 -8.55 -0.92
CA GLU A 374 -17.82 -9.22 -1.42
C GLU A 374 -18.01 -8.97 -2.92
N ALA A 375 -17.92 -7.71 -3.37
CA ALA A 375 -18.01 -7.37 -4.79
C ALA A 375 -16.93 -8.06 -5.63
N ALA A 376 -15.70 -8.12 -5.12
CA ALA A 376 -14.60 -8.82 -5.78
C ALA A 376 -14.82 -10.34 -5.87
N ALA A 377 -15.38 -10.96 -4.82
CA ALA A 377 -15.72 -12.38 -4.82
C ALA A 377 -16.83 -12.74 -5.81
N GLU A 378 -17.77 -11.81 -6.03
CA GLU A 378 -18.86 -11.95 -7.01
C GLU A 378 -18.44 -11.59 -8.45
N GLY A 379 -17.17 -11.17 -8.67
CA GLY A 379 -16.67 -10.74 -9.97
C GLY A 379 -17.32 -9.44 -10.46
N GLN A 380 -17.93 -8.67 -9.56
CA GLN A 380 -18.57 -7.39 -9.88
C GLN A 380 -17.57 -6.23 -9.69
N PRO A 381 -17.59 -5.21 -10.56
CA PRO A 381 -16.87 -3.99 -10.29
C PRO A 381 -17.42 -3.37 -9.00
N PHE A 382 -16.55 -3.13 -8.03
CA PHE A 382 -16.92 -2.40 -6.82
C PHE A 382 -17.39 -0.99 -7.24
N LEU A 383 -18.70 -0.78 -7.17
CA LEU A 383 -19.33 0.53 -7.30
C LEU A 383 -19.72 0.99 -5.89
N PRO A 384 -19.13 2.10 -5.39
CA PRO A 384 -19.31 2.57 -4.02
C PRO A 384 -20.75 2.85 -3.57
#